data_AF-A0A1G1V6C0-F1
#
_entry.id   AF-A0A1G1V6C0-F1
#
_cell.length_a   1.000
_cell.length_b   1.000
_cell.length_c   1.000
_cell.angle_alpha   90.00
_cell.angle_beta   90.00
_cell.angle_gamma   90.00
#
_symmetry.space_group_name_H-M   'P 1'
#
loop_
_entity.id
_entity.type
_entity.pdbx_description
1 polymer ?
#
loop_
_entity_poly.entity_id
_entity_poly.type
_entity_poly.pdbx_seq_one_letter_code
_entity_poly.pdbx_strand_id
1 'polypeptide(L)'
;MTMTRINITIPQDLARDLRKTIPARKRSQYITSALKEKLNKKRRLQRELVKSLKANYEFDKKIAEEWSVLDEEGWPKWEGKL
;
A
#
# COMPACT_ATOMS: atom_id res chain seq x y z
N MET A 1 -23.26 -14.43 -7.58
CA MET A 1 -21.82 -14.11 -7.67
C MET A 1 -21.17 -15.17 -8.54
N THR A 2 -20.51 -14.78 -9.63
CA THR A 2 -19.83 -15.71 -10.53
C THR A 2 -18.44 -16.03 -9.99
N MET A 3 -17.98 -17.27 -10.18
CA MET A 3 -16.63 -17.71 -9.77
C MET A 3 -15.80 -17.98 -11.01
N THR A 4 -14.57 -17.47 -11.03
CA THR A 4 -13.58 -17.77 -12.07
C THR A 4 -12.54 -18.71 -11.50
N ARG A 5 -12.22 -19.78 -12.21
CA ARG A 5 -11.14 -20.70 -11.84
C ARG A 5 -9.79 -20.08 -12.21
N ILE A 6 -8.88 -20.02 -11.26
CA ILE A 6 -7.52 -19.47 -11.44
C ILE A 6 -6.52 -20.52 -10.98
N ASN A 7 -5.51 -20.80 -11.80
CA ASN A 7 -4.37 -21.62 -11.40
C ASN A 7 -3.26 -20.68 -10.88
N ILE A 8 -2.80 -20.92 -9.67
CA ILE A 8 -1.74 -20.11 -9.03
C ILE A 8 -0.65 -21.03 -8.48
N THR A 9 0.58 -20.53 -8.49
CA THR A 9 1.71 -21.16 -7.81
C THR A 9 1.89 -20.48 -6.46
N ILE A 10 2.01 -21.27 -5.40
CA ILE A 10 2.29 -20.79 -4.05
C ILE A 10 3.43 -21.60 -3.42
N PRO A 11 4.19 -21.03 -2.47
CA PRO A 11 5.21 -21.77 -1.73
C PRO A 11 4.67 -23.07 -1.10
N GLN A 12 5.50 -24.11 -1.09
CA GLN A 12 5.07 -25.46 -0.71
C GLN A 12 4.72 -25.56 0.78
N ASP A 13 5.47 -24.86 1.62
CA ASP A 13 5.18 -24.66 3.04
C ASP A 13 3.81 -24.01 3.25
N LEU A 14 3.52 -22.92 2.54
CA LEU A 14 2.22 -22.24 2.62
C LEU A 14 1.08 -23.16 2.13
N ALA A 15 1.29 -23.90 1.05
CA ALA A 15 0.31 -24.87 0.55
C ALA A 15 0.05 -26.01 1.54
N ARG A 16 1.06 -26.42 2.30
CA ARG A 16 0.95 -27.43 3.35
C ARG A 16 0.17 -26.88 4.53
N ASP A 17 0.46 -25.67 4.97
CA ASP A 17 -0.19 -25.04 6.11
C ASP A 17 -1.66 -24.76 5.81
N LEU A 18 -1.97 -24.26 4.61
CA LEU A 18 -3.35 -24.11 4.15
C LEU A 18 -4.12 -25.44 4.15
N ARG A 19 -3.45 -26.54 3.76
CA ARG A 19 -4.06 -27.88 3.73
C ARG A 19 -4.31 -28.45 5.12
N LYS A 20 -3.41 -28.20 6.08
CA LYS A 20 -3.49 -28.64 7.48
C LYS A 20 -4.52 -27.84 8.28
N THR A 21 -4.55 -26.52 8.10
CA THR A 21 -5.36 -25.62 8.93
C THR A 21 -6.78 -25.46 8.42
N ILE A 22 -6.99 -25.52 7.10
CA ILE A 22 -8.29 -25.23 6.49
C ILE A 22 -8.91 -26.49 5.84
N PRO A 23 -10.16 -26.85 6.19
CA PRO A 23 -10.88 -27.95 5.57
C PRO A 23 -10.95 -27.83 4.05
N ALA A 24 -10.86 -28.94 3.32
CA ALA A 24 -10.75 -28.96 1.86
C ALA A 24 -11.82 -28.12 1.15
N ARG A 25 -13.08 -28.20 1.59
CA ARG A 25 -14.22 -27.47 0.99
C ARG A 25 -14.25 -25.97 1.32
N LYS A 26 -13.40 -25.50 2.25
CA LYS A 26 -13.35 -24.10 2.71
C LYS A 26 -12.13 -23.32 2.22
N ARG A 27 -11.16 -23.98 1.57
CA ARG A 27 -9.91 -23.34 1.12
C ARG A 27 -10.13 -22.20 0.13
N SER A 28 -11.00 -22.40 -0.86
CA SER A 28 -11.34 -21.34 -1.84
C SER A 28 -11.99 -20.13 -1.16
N GLN A 29 -12.90 -20.37 -0.20
CA GLN A 29 -13.53 -19.32 0.60
C GLN A 29 -12.48 -18.55 1.43
N TYR A 30 -11.56 -19.27 2.08
CA TYR A 30 -10.48 -18.66 2.87
C TYR A 30 -9.56 -17.78 2.01
N ILE A 31 -9.08 -18.30 0.86
CA ILE A 31 -8.25 -17.54 -0.09
C ILE A 31 -8.99 -16.29 -0.57
N THR A 32 -10.28 -16.43 -0.91
CA THR A 32 -11.11 -15.30 -1.35
C THR A 32 -11.21 -14.22 -0.29
N SER A 33 -11.44 -14.60 0.97
CA SER A 33 -11.51 -13.65 2.10
C SER A 33 -10.18 -12.94 2.31
N ALA A 34 -9.06 -13.67 2.32
CA ALA A 34 -7.73 -13.09 2.48
C ALA A 34 -7.39 -12.10 1.35
N LEU A 35 -7.72 -12.43 0.11
CA LEU A 35 -7.56 -11.53 -1.03
C LEU A 35 -8.41 -10.26 -0.89
N LYS A 36 -9.69 -10.40 -0.53
CA LYS A 36 -10.59 -9.26 -0.30
C LYS A 36 -10.06 -8.33 0.79
N GLU A 37 -9.60 -8.88 1.90
CA GLU A 37 -9.03 -8.10 3.00
C GLU A 37 -7.80 -7.33 2.54
N LYS A 38 -6.85 -8.00 1.87
CA LYS A 38 -5.61 -7.37 1.40
C LYS A 38 -5.89 -6.25 0.38
N LEU A 39 -6.80 -6.49 -0.57
CA LEU A 39 -7.19 -5.48 -1.57
C LEU A 39 -7.93 -4.31 -0.94
N ASN A 40 -8.84 -4.57 0.01
CA ASN A 40 -9.55 -3.51 0.72
C ASN A 40 -8.62 -2.66 1.56
N LYS A 41 -7.64 -3.27 2.26
CA LYS A 41 -6.62 -2.53 3.02
C LYS A 41 -5.82 -1.61 2.09
N LYS A 42 -5.37 -2.11 0.93
CA LYS A 42 -4.65 -1.30 -0.07
C LYS A 42 -5.48 -0.12 -0.56
N ARG A 43 -6.74 -0.37 -0.95
CA ARG A 43 -7.67 0.68 -1.42
C ARG A 43 -8.04 1.68 -0.34
N ARG A 44 -8.14 1.24 0.92
CA ARG A 44 -8.44 2.13 2.05
C ARG A 44 -7.28 3.07 2.32
N LEU A 45 -6.05 2.54 2.40
CA LEU A 45 -4.83 3.35 2.59
C LEU A 45 -4.69 4.42 1.51
N GLN A 46 -4.90 4.06 0.23
CA GLN A 46 -4.85 5.03 -0.87
C GLN A 46 -5.90 6.14 -0.73
N ARG A 47 -7.13 5.78 -0.35
CA ARG A 47 -8.21 6.76 -0.15
C ARG A 47 -7.95 7.66 1.06
N GLU A 48 -7.48 7.10 2.16
CA GLU A 48 -7.13 7.83 3.38
C GLU A 48 -5.98 8.81 3.12
N LEU A 49 -4.95 8.38 2.39
CA LEU A 49 -3.85 9.24 1.97
C LEU A 49 -4.35 10.44 1.15
N VAL A 50 -5.11 10.19 0.08
CA VAL A 50 -5.66 11.27 -0.76
C VAL A 50 -6.57 12.20 0.05
N LYS A 51 -7.38 11.65 0.97
CA LYS A 51 -8.23 12.45 1.85
C LYS A 51 -7.40 13.35 2.76
N SER A 52 -6.34 12.81 3.37
CA SER A 52 -5.46 13.58 4.27
C SER A 52 -4.73 14.71 3.53
N LEU A 53 -4.16 14.42 2.35
CA LEU A 53 -3.47 15.42 1.53
C LEU A 53 -4.40 16.56 1.14
N LYS A 54 -5.64 16.24 0.75
CA LYS A 54 -6.64 17.28 0.42
C LYS A 54 -7.06 18.09 1.64
N ALA A 55 -7.22 17.46 2.79
CA ALA A 55 -7.63 18.13 4.03
C ALA A 55 -6.55 19.08 4.56
N ASN A 56 -5.28 18.71 4.37
CA ASN A 56 -4.14 19.47 4.89
C ASN A 56 -3.50 20.41 3.87
N TYR A 57 -3.97 20.42 2.62
CA TYR A 57 -3.33 21.15 1.51
C TYR A 57 -2.95 22.59 1.84
N GLU A 58 -3.89 23.40 2.37
CA GLU A 58 -3.61 24.81 2.67
C GLU A 58 -2.61 24.99 3.83
N PHE A 59 -2.65 24.08 4.82
CA PHE A 59 -1.69 24.08 5.91
C PHE A 59 -0.30 23.68 5.42
N ASP A 60 -0.21 22.59 4.67
CA ASP A 60 1.04 22.09 4.09
C ASP A 60 1.66 23.12 3.14
N LYS A 61 0.83 23.82 2.36
CA LYS A 61 1.25 24.93 1.49
C LYS A 61 1.81 26.11 2.29
N LYS A 62 1.12 26.54 3.35
CA LYS A 62 1.58 27.66 4.21
C LYS A 62 2.91 27.33 4.87
N ILE A 63 3.05 26.11 5.39
CA ILE A 63 4.33 25.63 5.93
C ILE A 63 5.40 25.64 4.84
N ALA A 64 5.14 25.10 3.66
CA ALA A 64 6.12 25.14 2.56
C ALA A 64 6.55 26.57 2.19
N GLU A 65 5.62 27.53 2.17
CA GLU A 65 5.93 28.95 1.92
C GLU A 65 6.76 29.58 3.05
N GLU A 66 6.49 29.27 4.31
CA GLU A 66 7.24 29.76 5.47
C GLU A 66 8.70 29.23 5.49
N TRP A 67 8.89 27.98 5.08
CA TRP A 67 10.20 27.31 5.09
C TRP A 67 11.00 27.48 3.79
N SER A 68 10.37 27.93 2.70
CA SER A 68 10.99 28.23 1.39
C SER A 68 12.25 29.09 1.49
N VAL A 69 12.28 30.06 2.41
CA VAL A 69 13.42 30.97 2.60
C VAL A 69 14.65 30.25 3.15
N LEU A 70 14.47 29.15 3.88
CA LEU A 70 15.55 28.38 4.51
C LEU A 70 16.04 27.20 3.65
N ASP A 71 15.30 26.82 2.60
CA ASP A 71 15.66 25.70 1.74
C ASP A 71 16.95 25.95 0.93
N GLU A 72 17.30 27.21 0.67
CA GLU A 72 18.52 27.59 -0.06
C GLU A 72 19.74 27.82 0.87
N GLU A 73 19.54 28.09 2.16
CA GLU A 73 20.61 28.54 3.08
C GLU A 73 21.55 27.42 3.57
N GLY A 74 21.22 26.15 3.31
CA GLY A 74 21.99 24.99 3.78
C GLY A 74 22.55 24.07 2.70
N TRP A 75 22.24 24.32 1.42
CA TRP A 75 22.69 23.44 0.34
C TRP A 75 24.11 23.82 -0.13
N PRO A 76 25.08 22.90 -0.16
CA PRO A 76 26.39 23.20 -0.70
C PRO A 76 26.23 23.61 -2.17
N LYS A 77 26.81 24.77 -2.54
CA LYS A 77 26.89 25.15 -3.95
C LYS A 77 27.51 24.01 -4.73
N TRP A 78 26.78 23.49 -5.69
CA TRP A 78 27.29 22.45 -6.57
C TRP A 78 28.45 23.02 -7.39
N GLU A 79 29.68 22.59 -7.09
CA GLU A 79 30.91 23.11 -7.72
C GLU A 79 31.25 22.45 -9.07
N GLY A 80 30.44 21.53 -9.59
CA GLY A 80 30.59 21.00 -10.95
C GLY A 80 31.95 20.36 -11.28
N LYS A 81 32.73 19.93 -10.29
CA LYS A 81 33.99 19.21 -10.51
C LYS A 81 33.70 17.72 -10.61
N LEU A 82 33.64 17.23 -11.86
CA LEU A 82 33.92 15.85 -12.23
C LEU A 82 35.43 15.59 -12.15
#